data_AF-A0A0K9XER8-F1
#
_entry.id   AF-A0A0K9XER8-F1
#
_cell.length_a   1.000
_cell.length_b   1.000
_cell.length_c   1.000
_cell.angle_alpha   90.00
_cell.angle_beta   90.00
_cell.angle_gamma   90.00
#
_symmetry.space_group_name_H-M   'P 1'
#
loop_
_entity.id
_entity.type
_entity.pdbx_description
1 polymer ?
#
loop_
_entity_poly.entity_id
_entity_poly.type
_entity_poly.pdbx_seq_one_letter_code
_entity_poly.pdbx_strand_id
1 'polypeptide(L)'
;MSAIDHPPAHTPAAGVLLLCRAAPDRVRPSAQLLRRPLLMAPAGEGWSVLVPAGESWRDNGANPAAVTADWAHALTADGDWPVVGLWWDADGAGFVVAAGLRRTVGHTWLADGTPLGGHEAMTALRARLGLDPVLDGAALDRLIEQDGGDDRADAAARVLGLVAVLARAGLHLGPGVIPGADAGRLCAAAGALPGAEPVDWPGWRAAERGALGVWTRGPRARALGTAEVAVGAALLVWSRRCARRGWRAAGVALVTDGALTLLYDRWRAGRG
;
A
#
# COMPACT_ATOMS: atom_id res chain seq x y z
N MET A 1 -21.84 -4.09 -47.53
CA MET A 1 -20.39 -3.95 -47.78
C MET A 1 -19.79 -3.35 -46.52
N SER A 2 -18.75 -4.00 -46.01
CA SER A 2 -18.36 -4.16 -44.60
C SER A 2 -18.42 -2.94 -43.67
N ALA A 3 -19.03 -3.16 -42.51
CA ALA A 3 -18.74 -2.43 -41.28
C ALA A 3 -17.28 -2.74 -40.90
N ILE A 4 -16.47 -1.70 -40.77
CA ILE A 4 -15.11 -1.80 -40.24
C ILE A 4 -15.26 -2.00 -38.74
N ASP A 5 -15.23 -3.26 -38.33
CA ASP A 5 -15.05 -3.65 -36.94
C ASP A 5 -13.67 -3.13 -36.51
N HIS A 6 -13.64 -2.00 -35.80
CA HIS A 6 -12.43 -1.57 -35.12
C HIS A 6 -12.17 -2.59 -34.02
N PRO A 7 -11.04 -3.34 -34.04
CA PRO A 7 -10.69 -4.15 -32.89
C PRO A 7 -10.67 -3.25 -31.66
N PRO A 8 -11.14 -3.69 -30.48
CA PRO A 8 -11.08 -2.89 -29.28
C PRO A 8 -9.62 -2.46 -29.10
N ALA A 9 -9.38 -1.15 -29.06
CA ALA A 9 -8.05 -0.59 -28.85
C ALA A 9 -7.46 -1.30 -27.63
N HIS A 10 -6.41 -2.09 -27.84
CA HIS A 10 -5.72 -2.78 -26.75
C HIS A 10 -5.31 -1.71 -25.76
N THR A 11 -6.00 -1.65 -24.62
CA THR A 11 -5.62 -0.71 -23.58
C THR A 11 -4.21 -1.10 -23.15
N PRO A 12 -3.23 -0.18 -23.26
CA PRO A 12 -1.86 -0.48 -22.87
C PRO A 12 -1.85 -1.05 -21.45
N ALA A 13 -1.07 -2.12 -21.27
CA ALA A 13 -1.00 -2.83 -20.01
C ALA A 13 -0.54 -1.86 -18.92
N ALA A 14 -1.32 -1.74 -17.86
CA ALA A 14 -0.91 -0.99 -16.68
C ALA A 14 -0.99 -1.89 -15.45
N GLY A 15 -0.12 -1.65 -14.49
CA GLY A 15 -0.04 -2.47 -13.31
C GLY A 15 0.82 -1.86 -12.23
N VAL A 16 0.66 -2.43 -11.04
CA VAL A 16 1.41 -2.11 -9.83
C VAL A 16 1.84 -3.42 -9.19
N LEU A 17 3.06 -3.48 -8.67
CA LEU A 17 3.63 -4.63 -7.97
C LEU A 17 4.41 -4.13 -6.76
N LEU A 18 4.21 -4.72 -5.58
CA LEU A 18 4.96 -4.33 -4.38
C LEU A 18 5.84 -5.50 -3.93
N LEU A 19 7.14 -5.23 -3.80
CA LEU A 19 8.17 -6.19 -3.42
C LEU A 19 8.67 -5.84 -2.02
N CYS A 20 8.36 -6.66 -1.04
CA CYS A 20 8.75 -6.44 0.36
C CYS A 20 9.95 -7.31 0.69
N ARG A 21 11.01 -6.74 1.27
CA ARG A 21 12.17 -7.49 1.79
C ARG A 21 11.86 -8.09 3.17
N ALA A 22 10.78 -8.86 3.23
CA ALA A 22 10.38 -9.62 4.41
C ALA A 22 9.56 -10.84 3.98
N ALA A 23 9.50 -11.85 4.84
CA ALA A 23 8.64 -13.01 4.63
C ALA A 23 7.14 -12.64 4.73
N PRO A 24 6.24 -13.36 4.05
CA PRO A 24 4.80 -13.08 4.03
C PRO A 24 4.18 -12.81 5.41
N ASP A 25 4.52 -13.60 6.42
CA ASP A 25 3.96 -13.48 7.77
C ASP A 25 4.30 -12.16 8.46
N ARG A 26 5.46 -11.55 8.15
CA ARG A 26 5.83 -10.23 8.67
C ARG A 26 5.13 -9.10 7.91
N VAL A 27 4.86 -9.29 6.63
CA VAL A 27 4.27 -8.26 5.75
C VAL A 27 2.75 -8.21 5.89
N ARG A 28 2.10 -9.34 6.19
CA ARG A 28 0.65 -9.47 6.24
C ARG A 28 -0.06 -8.43 7.11
N PRO A 29 0.36 -8.13 8.35
CA PRO A 29 -0.32 -7.12 9.17
C PRO A 29 -0.32 -5.74 8.52
N SER A 30 0.80 -5.34 7.91
CA SER A 30 0.92 -4.06 7.20
C SER A 30 0.12 -4.06 5.90
N ALA A 31 0.11 -5.16 5.15
CA ALA A 31 -0.66 -5.29 3.92
C ALA A 31 -2.18 -5.21 4.17
N GLN A 32 -2.65 -5.77 5.28
CA GLN A 32 -4.03 -5.66 5.74
C GLN A 32 -4.45 -4.18 5.92
N LEU A 33 -3.57 -3.34 6.47
CA LEU A 33 -3.86 -1.92 6.70
C LEU A 33 -4.08 -1.10 5.42
N LEU A 34 -3.63 -1.58 4.26
CA LEU A 34 -3.96 -0.96 2.97
C LEU A 34 -5.47 -1.00 2.69
N ARG A 35 -6.20 -1.94 3.30
CA ARG A 35 -7.66 -2.13 3.12
C ARG A 35 -8.05 -2.29 1.65
N ARG A 36 -7.14 -2.88 0.86
CA ARG A 36 -7.34 -3.17 -0.56
C ARG A 36 -7.29 -4.68 -0.80
N PRO A 37 -8.03 -5.19 -1.78
CA PRO A 37 -7.87 -6.56 -2.25
C PRO A 37 -6.47 -6.75 -2.84
N LEU A 38 -5.65 -7.58 -2.19
CA LEU A 38 -4.30 -7.93 -2.60
C LEU A 38 -4.13 -9.45 -2.54
N LEU A 39 -3.31 -9.99 -3.42
CA LEU A 39 -2.73 -11.33 -3.31
C LEU A 39 -1.30 -11.19 -2.79
N MET A 40 -0.92 -12.04 -1.86
CA MET A 40 0.44 -12.15 -1.35
C MET A 40 1.02 -13.51 -1.72
N ALA A 41 2.29 -13.55 -2.10
CA ALA A 41 3.02 -14.81 -2.27
C ALA A 41 4.48 -14.66 -1.84
N PRO A 42 5.16 -15.76 -1.46
CA PRO A 42 6.61 -15.78 -1.34
C PRO A 42 7.28 -15.39 -2.67
N ALA A 43 8.36 -14.62 -2.60
CA ALA A 43 9.08 -14.14 -3.79
C ALA A 43 10.59 -14.35 -3.67
N GLY A 44 11.00 -15.50 -3.13
CA GLY A 44 12.41 -15.82 -2.81
C GLY A 44 12.74 -15.66 -1.33
N GLU A 45 13.99 -15.95 -0.96
CA GLU A 45 14.41 -15.98 0.44
C GLU A 45 14.32 -14.59 1.06
N GLY A 46 13.47 -14.42 2.07
CA GLY A 46 13.24 -13.13 2.75
C GLY A 46 12.53 -12.09 1.88
N TRP A 47 11.80 -12.52 0.85
CA TRP A 47 11.02 -11.67 -0.02
C TRP A 47 9.56 -12.13 -0.08
N SER A 48 8.65 -11.17 -0.17
CA SER A 48 7.25 -11.40 -0.50
C SER A 48 6.82 -10.44 -1.59
N VAL A 49 5.96 -10.90 -2.48
CA VAL A 49 5.32 -10.08 -3.50
C VAL A 49 3.86 -9.85 -3.12
N LEU A 50 3.41 -8.60 -3.27
CA LEU A 50 2.00 -8.21 -3.17
C LEU A 50 1.53 -7.75 -4.54
N VAL A 51 0.47 -8.39 -5.03
CA VAL A 51 -0.18 -8.08 -6.30
C VAL A 51 -1.57 -7.54 -6.01
N PRO A 52 -1.91 -6.32 -6.46
CA PRO A 52 -3.28 -5.83 -6.38
C PRO A 52 -4.23 -6.74 -7.16
N ALA A 53 -5.37 -7.09 -6.56
CA ALA A 53 -6.35 -7.89 -7.28
C ALA A 53 -6.99 -7.06 -8.40
N GLY A 54 -6.79 -7.47 -9.65
CA GLY A 54 -7.26 -6.75 -10.83
C GLY A 54 -6.82 -5.28 -10.83
N GLU A 55 -7.75 -4.37 -11.05
CA GLU A 55 -7.48 -2.93 -11.14
C GLU A 55 -7.80 -2.19 -9.84
N SER A 56 -7.72 -2.84 -8.67
CA SER A 56 -8.05 -2.23 -7.36
C SER A 56 -7.21 -0.99 -6.98
N TRP A 57 -6.12 -0.76 -7.72
CA TRP A 57 -5.26 0.42 -7.61
C TRP A 57 -5.74 1.60 -8.47
N ARG A 58 -6.65 1.40 -9.44
CA ARG A 58 -7.15 2.44 -10.37
C ARG A 58 -8.30 3.28 -9.83
N ASP A 59 -8.71 3.08 -8.57
CA ASP A 59 -9.79 3.86 -7.97
C ASP A 59 -9.58 5.37 -8.19
N ASN A 60 -10.62 6.03 -8.73
CA ASN A 60 -10.67 7.47 -8.99
C ASN A 60 -9.63 8.02 -9.99
N GLY A 61 -9.10 7.20 -10.91
CA GLY A 61 -8.17 7.67 -11.94
C GLY A 61 -6.80 8.07 -11.36
N ALA A 62 -6.45 7.51 -10.21
CA ALA A 62 -5.18 7.78 -9.55
C ALA A 62 -3.99 7.32 -10.42
N ASN A 63 -2.96 8.15 -10.49
CA ASN A 63 -1.73 7.84 -11.20
C ASN A 63 -1.05 6.60 -10.57
N PRO A 64 -0.65 5.58 -11.37
CA PRO A 64 -0.03 4.37 -10.84
C PRO A 64 1.20 4.64 -9.96
N ALA A 65 2.04 5.61 -10.32
CA ALA A 65 3.23 5.98 -9.55
C ALA A 65 2.87 6.52 -8.16
N ALA A 66 1.83 7.36 -8.06
CA ALA A 66 1.38 7.92 -6.80
C ALA A 66 0.80 6.84 -5.87
N VAL A 67 -0.08 5.97 -6.41
CA VAL A 67 -0.65 4.85 -5.65
C VAL A 67 0.45 3.91 -5.15
N THR A 68 1.43 3.62 -6.00
CA THR A 68 2.56 2.76 -5.67
C THR A 68 3.41 3.38 -4.56
N ALA A 69 3.68 4.69 -4.62
CA ALA A 69 4.40 5.42 -3.57
C ALA A 69 3.67 5.37 -2.22
N ASP A 70 2.36 5.63 -2.24
CA ASP A 70 1.52 5.64 -1.04
C ASP A 70 1.45 4.25 -0.39
N TRP A 71 1.25 3.21 -1.19
CA TRP A 71 1.16 1.84 -0.67
C TRP A 71 2.51 1.33 -0.18
N ALA A 72 3.60 1.61 -0.91
CA ALA A 72 4.95 1.26 -0.47
C ALA A 72 5.28 1.94 0.87
N HIS A 73 4.93 3.22 1.02
CA HIS A 73 5.14 3.94 2.28
C HIS A 73 4.31 3.34 3.43
N ALA A 74 3.02 3.10 3.20
CA ALA A 74 2.12 2.54 4.20
C ALA A 74 2.56 1.14 4.67
N LEU A 75 3.10 0.30 3.77
CA LEU A 75 3.64 -1.01 4.13
C LEU A 75 4.86 -0.93 5.05
N THR A 76 5.57 0.20 5.06
CA THR A 76 6.74 0.42 5.92
C THR A 76 6.41 1.15 7.22
N ALA A 77 5.15 1.51 7.46
CA ALA A 77 4.76 2.29 8.64
C ALA A 77 5.04 1.57 9.97
N ASP A 78 4.98 0.24 9.97
CA ASP A 78 5.16 -0.62 11.15
C ASP A 78 6.31 -1.63 10.98
N GLY A 79 7.10 -1.49 9.92
CA GLY A 79 8.13 -2.45 9.50
C GLY A 79 9.50 -1.82 9.33
N ASP A 80 10.54 -2.57 9.68
CA ASP A 80 11.95 -2.22 9.47
C ASP A 80 12.49 -2.68 8.10
N TRP A 81 11.67 -3.36 7.30
CA TRP A 81 12.04 -3.84 5.98
C TRP A 81 11.79 -2.79 4.88
N PRO A 82 12.65 -2.73 3.85
CA PRO A 82 12.39 -1.93 2.66
C PRO A 82 11.29 -2.55 1.79
N VAL A 83 10.56 -1.68 1.10
CA VAL A 83 9.57 -2.03 0.08
C VAL A 83 9.92 -1.34 -1.23
N VAL A 84 9.98 -2.10 -2.32
CA VAL A 84 10.13 -1.60 -3.67
C VAL A 84 8.78 -1.74 -4.37
N GLY A 85 8.16 -0.62 -4.70
CA GLY A 85 6.97 -0.62 -5.54
C GLY A 85 7.34 -0.39 -6.98
N LEU A 86 6.84 -1.23 -7.89
CA LEU A 86 6.97 -1.09 -9.34
C LEU A 86 5.63 -0.67 -9.91
N TRP A 87 5.67 0.15 -10.96
CA TRP A 87 4.49 0.57 -11.69
C TRP A 87 4.79 0.71 -13.18
N TRP A 88 3.76 0.56 -14.01
CA TRP A 88 3.83 0.76 -15.46
C TRP A 88 2.46 1.11 -16.01
N ASP A 89 2.45 1.87 -17.10
CA ASP A 89 1.28 2.21 -17.91
C ASP A 89 1.69 2.56 -19.35
N ALA A 90 0.82 3.25 -20.09
CA ALA A 90 1.07 3.69 -21.46
C ALA A 90 2.18 4.73 -21.58
N ASP A 91 2.35 5.55 -20.55
CA ASP A 91 3.17 6.75 -20.56
C ASP A 91 4.59 6.44 -20.05
N GLY A 92 4.74 5.36 -19.30
CA GLY A 92 6.04 4.89 -18.85
C GLY A 92 5.98 3.81 -17.79
N ALA A 93 7.08 3.67 -17.07
CA ALA A 93 7.20 2.75 -15.95
C ALA A 93 8.19 3.28 -14.94
N GLY A 94 8.21 2.73 -13.75
CA GLY A 94 9.12 3.19 -12.72
C GLY A 94 9.09 2.36 -11.47
N PHE A 95 9.84 2.84 -10.49
CA PHE A 95 9.81 2.27 -9.16
C PHE A 95 9.83 3.36 -8.08
N VAL A 96 9.44 2.96 -6.89
CA VAL A 96 9.60 3.69 -5.65
C VAL A 96 10.25 2.78 -4.64
N VAL A 97 11.06 3.34 -3.75
CA VAL A 97 11.62 2.63 -2.60
C VAL A 97 11.21 3.34 -1.32
N ALA A 98 10.61 2.59 -0.40
CA ALA A 98 10.24 3.03 0.94
C ALA A 98 11.01 2.19 1.98
N ALA A 99 11.34 2.79 3.13
CA ALA A 99 12.00 2.09 4.24
C ALA A 99 11.79 2.87 5.55
N GLY A 100 10.82 2.43 6.36
CA GLY A 100 10.43 3.06 7.63
C GLY A 100 10.16 4.56 7.51
N LEU A 101 10.80 5.35 8.39
CA LEU A 101 10.65 6.81 8.44
C LEU A 101 11.47 7.57 7.37
N ARG A 102 12.19 6.88 6.49
CA ARG A 102 12.95 7.54 5.42
C ARG A 102 11.99 8.02 4.34
N ARG A 103 12.29 9.18 3.73
CA ARG A 103 11.55 9.70 2.58
C ARG A 103 11.41 8.64 1.49
N THR A 104 10.21 8.41 0.98
CA THR A 104 10.00 7.58 -0.21
C THR A 104 10.65 8.26 -1.42
N VAL A 105 11.48 7.53 -2.16
CA VAL A 105 12.18 8.04 -3.36
C VAL A 105 11.76 7.21 -4.55
N GLY A 106 11.54 7.84 -5.70
CA GLY A 106 11.15 7.14 -6.92
C GLY A 106 11.97 7.55 -8.13
N HIS A 107 11.92 6.69 -9.14
CA HIS A 107 12.50 6.90 -10.46
C HIS A 107 11.47 6.53 -11.51
N THR A 108 11.46 7.29 -12.60
CA THR A 108 10.55 7.08 -13.73
C THR A 108 11.36 6.89 -15.00
N TRP A 109 10.89 6.03 -15.88
CA TRP A 109 11.25 5.97 -17.28
C TRP A 109 10.00 6.31 -18.10
N LEU A 110 10.12 7.22 -19.06
CA LEU A 110 9.09 7.41 -20.09
C LEU A 110 8.91 6.11 -20.88
N ALA A 111 7.81 5.98 -21.62
CA ALA A 111 7.49 4.80 -22.43
C ALA A 111 8.66 4.33 -23.30
N ASP A 112 9.39 5.28 -23.88
CA ASP A 112 10.56 5.03 -24.71
C ASP A 112 11.79 4.55 -23.91
N GLY A 113 11.76 4.55 -22.58
CA GLY A 113 12.87 4.22 -21.68
C GLY A 113 13.67 5.44 -21.20
N THR A 114 13.25 6.67 -21.49
CA THR A 114 14.01 7.88 -21.11
C THR A 114 13.91 8.05 -19.59
N PRO A 115 15.03 8.06 -18.84
CA PRO A 115 14.99 8.25 -17.41
C PRO A 115 14.56 9.68 -17.10
N LEU A 116 13.49 9.79 -16.31
CA LEU A 116 13.04 10.98 -15.64
C LEU A 116 13.35 10.86 -14.15
N GLY A 117 14.48 11.42 -13.75
CA GLY A 117 14.99 11.32 -12.39
C GLY A 117 16.51 11.21 -12.35
N GLY A 118 17.10 11.54 -11.21
CA GLY A 118 18.55 11.45 -11.00
C GLY A 118 18.98 10.14 -10.36
N HIS A 119 20.30 9.98 -10.22
CA HIS A 119 20.96 8.84 -9.56
C HIS A 119 20.57 8.66 -8.07
N GLU A 120 19.84 9.62 -7.47
CA GLU A 120 19.39 9.59 -6.08
C GLU A 120 18.53 8.35 -5.79
N ALA A 121 17.60 8.02 -6.68
CA ALA A 121 16.71 6.88 -6.51
C ALA A 121 17.47 5.54 -6.52
N MET A 122 18.44 5.40 -7.43
CA MET A 122 19.32 4.22 -7.51
C MET A 122 20.20 4.10 -6.27
N THR A 123 20.76 5.23 -5.81
CA THR A 123 21.56 5.28 -4.58
C THR A 123 20.73 4.88 -3.37
N ALA A 124 19.50 5.40 -3.26
CA ALA A 124 18.57 5.07 -2.18
C ALA A 124 18.16 3.59 -2.20
N LEU A 125 17.87 3.05 -3.39
CA LEU A 125 17.51 1.64 -3.57
C LEU A 125 18.64 0.72 -3.10
N ARG A 126 19.86 0.96 -3.58
CA ARG A 126 21.07 0.22 -3.22
C ARG A 126 21.31 0.25 -1.71
N ALA A 127 21.29 1.45 -1.12
CA ALA A 127 21.56 1.62 0.30
C ALA A 127 20.50 0.97 1.20
N ARG A 128 19.21 1.02 0.82
CA ARG A 128 18.11 0.48 1.63
C ARG A 128 18.01 -1.04 1.56
N LEU A 129 18.37 -1.63 0.43
CA LEU A 129 18.35 -3.08 0.22
C LEU A 129 19.68 -3.76 0.56
N GLY A 130 20.73 -2.99 0.81
CA GLY A 130 22.07 -3.54 1.05
C GLY A 130 22.66 -4.23 -0.18
N LEU A 131 22.36 -3.71 -1.38
CA LEU A 131 22.90 -4.27 -2.64
C LEU A 131 24.41 -3.98 -2.74
N ASP A 132 25.12 -4.82 -3.49
CA ASP A 132 26.57 -4.70 -3.64
C ASP A 132 26.93 -3.35 -4.30
N PRO A 133 27.82 -2.55 -3.69
CA PRO A 133 28.09 -1.21 -4.17
C PRO A 133 28.75 -1.17 -5.55
N VAL A 134 29.40 -2.26 -5.98
CA VAL A 134 30.20 -2.32 -7.22
C VAL A 134 29.42 -3.04 -8.31
N LEU A 135 29.05 -4.30 -8.09
CA LEU A 135 28.42 -5.15 -9.11
C LEU A 135 26.96 -4.76 -9.36
N ASP A 136 26.19 -4.50 -8.31
CA ASP A 136 24.80 -4.09 -8.44
C ASP A 136 24.71 -2.58 -8.73
N GLY A 137 25.61 -1.78 -8.17
CA GLY A 137 25.76 -0.36 -8.51
C GLY A 137 25.92 -0.14 -10.02
N ALA A 138 26.92 -0.80 -10.63
CA ALA A 138 27.13 -0.70 -12.07
C ALA A 138 25.96 -1.25 -12.90
N ALA A 139 25.21 -2.22 -12.39
CA ALA A 139 24.02 -2.73 -13.08
C ALA A 139 22.87 -1.72 -13.03
N LEU A 140 22.68 -1.03 -11.90
CA LEU A 140 21.69 0.04 -11.76
C LEU A 140 22.04 1.28 -12.58
N ASP A 141 23.32 1.65 -12.64
CA ASP A 141 23.77 2.82 -13.44
C ASP A 141 23.48 2.62 -14.93
N ARG A 142 23.65 1.40 -15.46
CA ARG A 142 23.25 1.07 -16.83
C ARG A 142 21.75 1.24 -17.10
N LEU A 143 20.89 1.17 -16.08
CA LEU A 143 19.44 1.38 -16.26
C LEU A 143 19.06 2.86 -16.46
N ILE A 144 19.96 3.79 -16.14
CA ILE A 144 19.75 5.24 -16.28
C ILE A 144 20.65 5.85 -17.36
N GLU A 145 21.55 5.08 -17.95
CA GLU A 145 22.26 5.48 -19.16
C GLU A 145 21.30 5.53 -20.34
N GLN A 146 21.27 6.69 -21.01
CA GLN A 146 20.65 6.81 -22.33
C GLN A 146 21.64 6.21 -23.34
N ASP A 147 21.40 4.97 -23.77
CA ASP A 147 22.21 4.36 -24.82
C ASP A 147 22.17 5.24 -26.07
N GLY A 148 23.31 5.82 -26.45
CA GLY A 148 23.48 6.63 -27.65
C GLY A 148 23.55 5.82 -28.95
N GLY A 149 22.96 4.63 -29.00
CA GLY A 149 22.98 3.72 -30.14
C GLY A 149 21.65 2.96 -30.27
N ASP A 150 21.36 2.48 -31.48
CA ASP A 150 20.07 2.00 -32.03
C ASP A 150 19.27 0.92 -31.26
N ASP A 151 19.66 0.51 -30.04
CA ASP A 151 18.92 -0.47 -29.23
C ASP A 151 18.38 0.16 -27.94
N ARG A 152 17.33 0.96 -28.09
CA ARG A 152 16.72 1.72 -27.00
C ARG A 152 15.77 0.81 -26.21
N ALA A 153 16.24 0.29 -25.07
CA ALA A 153 15.39 -0.46 -24.15
C ALA A 153 14.27 0.43 -23.59
N ASP A 154 13.02 0.03 -23.86
CA ASP A 154 11.80 0.71 -23.42
C ASP A 154 11.58 0.64 -21.89
N ALA A 155 10.54 1.32 -21.40
CA ALA A 155 10.25 1.37 -19.97
C ALA A 155 10.07 -0.02 -19.33
N ALA A 156 9.43 -0.95 -20.05
CA ALA A 156 9.19 -2.30 -19.57
C ALA A 156 10.49 -3.10 -19.46
N ALA A 157 11.37 -3.01 -20.46
CA ALA A 157 12.71 -3.58 -20.42
C ALA A 157 13.54 -3.02 -19.25
N ARG A 158 13.43 -1.72 -18.94
CA ARG A 158 14.13 -1.11 -17.79
C ARG A 158 13.63 -1.66 -16.45
N VAL A 159 12.32 -1.86 -16.29
CA VAL A 159 11.76 -2.51 -15.08
C VAL A 159 12.19 -3.97 -14.96
N LEU A 160 12.24 -4.72 -16.07
CA LEU A 160 12.76 -6.09 -16.04
C LEU A 160 14.25 -6.14 -15.70
N GLY A 161 15.03 -5.19 -16.21
CA GLY A 161 16.43 -5.01 -15.84
C GLY A 161 16.60 -4.75 -14.34
N LEU A 162 15.75 -3.90 -13.75
CA LEU A 162 15.72 -3.68 -12.30
C LEU A 162 15.40 -4.98 -11.53
N VAL A 163 14.39 -5.73 -11.96
CA VAL A 163 14.05 -7.03 -11.32
C VAL A 163 15.21 -8.02 -11.43
N ALA A 164 15.94 -8.03 -12.54
CA ALA A 164 17.14 -8.87 -12.70
C ALA A 164 18.27 -8.49 -11.73
N VAL A 165 18.44 -7.19 -11.42
CA VAL A 165 19.37 -6.75 -10.36
C VAL A 165 18.88 -7.24 -8.99
N LEU A 166 17.61 -7.04 -8.67
CA LEU A 166 17.04 -7.49 -7.39
C LEU A 166 17.10 -9.01 -7.21
N ALA A 167 17.07 -9.78 -8.30
CA ALA A 167 17.21 -11.22 -8.26
C ALA A 167 18.56 -11.68 -7.68
N ARG A 168 19.62 -10.89 -7.84
CA ARG A 168 20.92 -11.14 -7.20
C ARG A 168 20.86 -10.99 -5.67
N ALA A 169 19.90 -10.22 -5.16
CA ALA A 169 19.60 -10.07 -3.74
C ALA A 169 18.54 -11.06 -3.23
N GLY A 170 18.30 -12.15 -3.97
CA GLY A 170 17.40 -13.25 -3.59
C GLY A 170 15.94 -13.05 -3.97
N LEU A 171 15.60 -12.04 -4.78
CA LEU A 171 14.25 -11.89 -5.34
C LEU A 171 14.02 -12.96 -6.42
N HIS A 172 12.99 -13.77 -6.24
CA HIS A 172 12.52 -14.75 -7.23
C HIS A 172 11.03 -14.61 -7.41
N LEU A 173 10.62 -13.90 -8.46
CA LEU A 173 9.22 -13.86 -8.87
C LEU A 173 8.82 -15.23 -9.41
N GLY A 174 7.69 -15.74 -8.93
CA GLY A 174 7.16 -17.02 -9.39
C GLY A 174 6.77 -16.99 -10.87
N PRO A 175 6.62 -18.18 -11.50
CA PRO A 175 6.32 -18.28 -12.93
C PRO A 175 5.07 -17.48 -13.31
N GLY A 176 5.19 -16.68 -14.37
CA GLY A 176 4.09 -15.86 -14.91
C GLY A 176 3.89 -14.50 -14.22
N VAL A 177 4.53 -14.22 -13.07
CA VAL A 177 4.52 -12.90 -12.45
C VAL A 177 5.57 -12.03 -13.13
N ILE A 178 5.17 -11.39 -14.22
CA ILE A 178 6.05 -10.60 -15.09
C ILE A 178 5.70 -9.11 -14.94
N PRO A 179 6.61 -8.28 -14.39
CA PRO A 179 6.46 -6.82 -14.44
C PRO A 179 6.26 -6.33 -15.87
N GLY A 180 5.29 -5.44 -16.09
CA GLY A 180 4.87 -5.01 -17.43
C GLY A 180 3.65 -5.75 -17.98
N ALA A 181 3.24 -6.88 -17.40
CA ALA A 181 1.99 -7.55 -17.76
C ALA A 181 0.75 -6.76 -17.30
N ASP A 182 -0.41 -7.03 -17.89
CA ASP A 182 -1.66 -6.44 -17.40
C ASP A 182 -2.02 -6.96 -15.99
N ALA A 183 -2.70 -6.13 -15.21
CA ALA A 183 -3.02 -6.43 -13.82
C ALA A 183 -3.85 -7.72 -13.65
N GLY A 184 -4.70 -8.07 -14.62
CA GLY A 184 -5.48 -9.31 -14.62
C GLY A 184 -4.59 -10.54 -14.74
N ARG A 185 -3.66 -10.57 -15.71
CA ARG A 185 -2.67 -11.64 -15.87
C ARG A 185 -1.74 -11.73 -14.68
N LEU A 186 -1.29 -10.59 -14.13
CA LEU A 186 -0.43 -10.55 -12.96
C LEU A 186 -1.12 -11.16 -11.75
N CYS A 187 -2.37 -10.79 -11.50
CA CYS A 187 -3.20 -11.33 -10.43
C CYS A 187 -3.44 -12.83 -10.61
N ALA A 188 -3.77 -13.28 -11.83
CA ALA A 188 -3.99 -14.69 -12.13
C ALA A 188 -2.72 -15.53 -11.92
N ALA A 189 -1.56 -15.05 -12.41
CA ALA A 189 -0.28 -15.72 -12.23
C ALA A 189 0.13 -15.78 -10.75
N ALA A 190 -0.03 -14.68 -10.02
CA ALA A 190 0.27 -14.63 -8.59
C ALA A 190 -0.62 -15.59 -7.79
N GLY A 191 -1.92 -15.67 -8.11
CA GLY A 191 -2.86 -16.58 -7.47
C GLY A 191 -2.57 -18.06 -7.73
N ALA A 192 -1.82 -18.38 -8.78
CA ALA A 192 -1.39 -19.74 -9.10
C ALA A 192 -0.08 -20.14 -8.40
N LEU A 193 0.59 -19.22 -7.69
CA LEU A 193 1.86 -19.53 -7.03
C LEU A 193 1.66 -20.39 -5.77
N PRO A 194 2.61 -21.29 -5.46
CA PRO A 194 2.63 -21.99 -4.18
C PRO A 194 2.70 -21.01 -3.01
N GLY A 195 1.80 -21.17 -2.03
CA GLY A 195 1.71 -20.27 -0.88
C GLY A 195 1.11 -18.90 -1.19
N ALA A 196 0.50 -18.73 -2.37
CA ALA A 196 -0.28 -17.55 -2.65
C ALA A 196 -1.56 -17.51 -1.80
N GLU A 197 -1.87 -16.33 -1.28
CA GLU A 197 -3.02 -16.14 -0.41
C GLU A 197 -3.62 -14.75 -0.57
N PRO A 198 -4.95 -14.61 -0.44
CA PRO A 198 -5.57 -13.31 -0.34
C PRO A 198 -5.17 -12.62 0.96
N VAL A 199 -4.84 -11.34 0.87
CA VAL A 199 -4.71 -10.48 2.04
C VAL A 199 -6.11 -10.06 2.46
N ASP A 200 -6.76 -10.91 3.24
CA ASP A 200 -8.07 -10.62 3.79
C ASP A 200 -7.94 -9.53 4.86
N TRP A 201 -8.52 -8.36 4.58
CA TRP A 201 -8.88 -7.43 5.65
C TRP A 201 -10.07 -8.01 6.39
N PRO A 202 -9.99 -8.25 7.72
CA PRO A 202 -11.10 -8.81 8.49
C PRO A 202 -12.38 -7.96 8.49
N GLY A 203 -12.35 -6.78 7.88
CA GLY A 203 -13.40 -5.79 7.94
C GLY A 203 -13.44 -5.13 9.32
N TRP A 204 -13.95 -3.91 9.37
CA TRP A 204 -14.24 -3.23 10.65
C TRP A 204 -15.16 -4.09 11.56
N ARG A 205 -15.97 -4.98 10.99
CA ARG A 205 -16.86 -5.91 11.70
C ARG A 205 -16.15 -7.04 12.45
N ALA A 206 -14.94 -7.43 12.08
CA ALA A 206 -14.15 -8.38 12.88
C ALA A 206 -13.45 -7.67 14.04
N ALA A 207 -13.02 -6.41 13.86
CA ALA A 207 -12.54 -5.58 14.97
C ALA A 207 -13.64 -5.33 16.02
N GLU A 208 -14.89 -5.13 15.60
CA GLU A 208 -16.07 -5.07 16.49
C GLU A 208 -16.46 -6.42 17.14
N ARG A 209 -15.85 -7.54 16.75
CA ARG A 209 -16.07 -8.86 17.37
C ARG A 209 -14.89 -9.33 18.22
N GLY A 210 -13.76 -8.62 18.16
CA GLY A 210 -12.61 -8.80 19.06
C GLY A 210 -12.81 -8.13 20.42
N ALA A 211 -11.77 -8.13 21.27
CA ALA A 211 -11.82 -7.59 22.63
C ALA A 211 -12.26 -6.10 22.72
N LEU A 212 -12.07 -5.32 21.65
CA LEU A 212 -12.58 -3.94 21.54
C LEU A 212 -14.07 -3.87 21.17
N GLY A 213 -14.61 -4.92 20.56
CA GLY A 213 -16.04 -5.13 20.30
C GLY A 213 -16.91 -5.18 21.55
N VAL A 214 -16.34 -5.66 22.66
CA VAL A 214 -16.96 -5.66 23.99
C VAL A 214 -17.17 -4.25 24.53
N TRP A 215 -16.33 -3.28 24.12
CA TRP A 215 -16.45 -1.88 24.53
C TRP A 215 -17.35 -1.07 23.60
N THR A 216 -17.64 -1.58 22.40
CA THR A 216 -18.54 -0.96 21.42
C THR A 216 -19.92 -1.63 21.32
N ARG A 217 -20.15 -2.75 22.01
CA ARG A 217 -21.45 -3.45 22.09
C ARG A 217 -21.85 -3.82 23.53
N GLY A 218 -23.14 -3.65 23.84
CA GLY A 218 -23.76 -4.23 25.03
C GLY A 218 -23.48 -3.47 26.34
N PRO A 219 -23.57 -4.13 27.52
CA PRO A 219 -23.62 -3.46 28.82
C PRO A 219 -22.35 -2.64 29.16
N ARG A 220 -21.19 -2.98 28.59
CA ARG A 220 -19.94 -2.23 28.79
C ARG A 220 -19.84 -0.96 27.94
N ALA A 221 -20.43 -0.95 26.73
CA ALA A 221 -20.58 0.27 25.94
C ALA A 221 -21.49 1.29 26.67
N ARG A 222 -22.53 0.80 27.35
CA ARG A 222 -23.38 1.63 28.23
C ARG A 222 -22.62 2.18 29.42
N ALA A 223 -21.79 1.35 30.07
CA ALA A 223 -20.96 1.79 31.19
C ALA A 223 -19.98 2.89 30.77
N LEU A 224 -19.33 2.75 29.62
CA LEU A 224 -18.42 3.76 29.07
C LEU A 224 -19.15 5.07 28.74
N GLY A 225 -20.25 5.01 28.00
CA GLY A 225 -21.05 6.20 27.68
C GLY A 225 -21.61 6.90 28.93
N THR A 226 -22.01 6.14 29.97
CA THR A 226 -22.43 6.74 31.24
C THR A 226 -21.26 7.38 32.01
N ALA A 227 -20.07 6.79 31.94
CA ALA A 227 -18.88 7.33 32.59
C ALA A 227 -18.42 8.63 31.90
N GLU A 228 -18.42 8.68 30.58
CA GLU A 228 -18.09 9.88 29.80
C GLU A 228 -19.08 11.03 30.07
N VAL A 229 -20.38 10.73 30.12
CA VAL A 229 -21.40 11.72 30.49
C VAL A 229 -21.21 12.20 31.93
N ALA A 230 -20.92 11.31 32.88
CA ALA A 230 -20.70 11.67 34.28
C ALA A 230 -19.45 12.54 34.47
N VAL A 231 -18.33 12.17 33.84
CA VAL A 231 -17.08 12.94 33.86
C VAL A 231 -17.26 14.28 33.15
N GLY A 232 -17.89 14.31 31.97
CA GLY A 232 -18.20 15.53 31.25
C GLY A 232 -19.10 16.48 32.03
N ALA A 233 -20.15 15.96 32.70
CA ALA A 233 -21.02 16.75 33.57
C ALA A 233 -20.27 17.30 34.79
N ALA A 234 -19.41 16.51 35.43
CA ALA A 234 -18.58 16.95 36.54
C ALA A 234 -17.61 18.08 36.11
N LEU A 235 -16.99 17.97 34.94
CA LEU A 235 -16.13 19.01 34.37
C LEU A 235 -16.92 20.30 34.03
N LEU A 236 -18.16 20.18 33.56
CA LEU A 236 -19.04 21.33 33.32
C LEU A 236 -19.46 22.02 34.63
N VAL A 237 -19.72 21.27 35.70
CA VAL A 237 -20.02 21.82 37.03
C VAL A 237 -18.77 22.46 37.65
N TRP A 238 -17.60 21.85 37.49
CA TRP A 238 -16.36 22.38 38.05
C TRP A 238 -15.85 23.63 37.32
N SER A 239 -15.96 23.67 35.99
CA SER A 239 -15.63 24.86 35.18
C SER A 239 -16.60 26.04 35.35
N ARG A 240 -17.72 25.83 36.05
CA ARG A 240 -18.56 26.92 36.57
C ARG A 240 -17.98 27.53 37.85
N ARG A 241 -17.22 26.77 38.65
CA ARG A 241 -16.59 27.22 39.90
C ARG A 241 -15.17 27.77 39.71
N CYS A 242 -14.42 27.26 38.75
CA CYS A 242 -13.07 27.75 38.42
C CYS A 242 -13.09 28.40 37.03
N ALA A 243 -12.91 29.73 36.96
CA ALA A 243 -13.09 30.56 35.75
C ALA A 243 -12.03 30.34 34.64
N ARG A 244 -11.82 29.10 34.17
CA ARG A 244 -10.95 28.79 33.02
C ARG A 244 -11.78 28.26 31.85
N ARG A 245 -11.90 29.08 30.80
CA ARG A 245 -12.77 28.85 29.61
C ARG A 245 -12.49 27.53 28.87
N GLY A 246 -11.27 26.97 28.94
CA GLY A 246 -10.90 25.74 28.22
C GLY A 246 -11.59 24.46 28.71
N TRP A 247 -11.95 24.38 29.98
CA TRP A 247 -12.53 23.16 30.56
C TRP A 247 -14.00 22.94 30.15
N ARG A 248 -14.70 24.01 29.73
CA ARG A 248 -16.08 23.91 29.25
C ARG A 248 -16.17 23.21 27.89
N ALA A 249 -15.23 23.52 26.99
CA ALA A 249 -15.20 22.90 25.66
C ALA A 249 -14.95 21.39 25.77
N ALA A 250 -14.00 20.97 26.61
CA ALA A 250 -13.74 19.55 26.88
C ALA A 250 -14.94 18.84 27.51
N GLY A 251 -15.63 19.48 28.47
CA GLY A 251 -16.84 18.93 29.08
C GLY A 251 -18.01 18.78 28.09
N VAL A 252 -18.23 19.77 27.22
CA VAL A 252 -19.27 19.68 26.17
C VAL A 252 -18.93 18.57 25.17
N ALA A 253 -17.67 18.46 24.74
CA ALA A 253 -17.24 17.42 23.82
C ALA A 253 -17.49 16.02 24.41
N LEU A 254 -17.08 15.78 25.66
CA LEU A 254 -17.29 14.49 26.35
C LEU A 254 -18.77 14.14 26.53
N VAL A 255 -19.62 15.10 26.90
CA VAL A 255 -21.07 14.84 27.02
C VAL A 255 -21.71 14.54 25.67
N THR A 256 -21.29 15.24 24.62
CA THR A 256 -21.82 15.05 23.26
C THR A 256 -21.43 13.69 22.71
N ASP A 257 -20.18 13.29 22.89
CA ASP A 257 -19.63 12.00 22.44
C ASP A 257 -20.27 10.83 23.21
N GLY A 258 -20.38 10.93 24.54
CA GLY A 258 -21.06 9.92 25.36
C GLY A 258 -22.55 9.81 25.03
N ALA A 259 -23.24 10.92 24.74
CA ALA A 259 -24.64 10.92 24.33
C ALA A 259 -24.84 10.30 22.93
N LEU A 260 -23.95 10.58 21.98
CA LEU A 260 -23.95 9.97 20.65
C LEU A 260 -23.75 8.46 20.74
N THR A 261 -22.83 8.00 21.59
CA THR A 261 -22.58 6.57 21.83
C THR A 261 -23.82 5.86 22.38
N LEU A 262 -24.53 6.47 23.34
CA LEU A 262 -25.77 5.92 23.90
C LEU A 262 -26.96 5.96 22.92
N LEU A 263 -27.06 7.02 22.11
CA LEU A 263 -28.11 7.16 21.10
C LEU A 263 -27.93 6.16 19.96
N TYR A 264 -26.68 5.95 19.54
CA TYR A 264 -26.31 4.97 18.52
C TYR A 264 -26.62 3.53 18.98
N ASP A 265 -26.32 3.18 20.24
CA ASP A 265 -26.69 1.87 20.82
C ASP A 265 -28.22 1.68 20.83
N ARG A 266 -29.00 2.69 21.24
CA ARG A 266 -30.47 2.62 21.29
C ARG A 266 -31.13 2.52 19.92
N TRP A 267 -30.71 3.33 18.96
CA TRP A 267 -31.27 3.32 17.60
C TRP A 267 -31.06 1.97 16.91
N ARG A 268 -29.96 1.28 17.26
CA ARG A 268 -29.61 -0.02 16.69
C ARG A 268 -30.32 -1.19 17.37
N ALA A 269 -30.64 -1.07 18.68
CA ALA A 269 -31.41 -2.07 19.42
C ALA A 269 -32.90 -2.12 19.02
N GLY A 270 -33.45 -1.05 18.43
CA GLY A 270 -34.84 -1.00 17.96
C GLY A 270 -35.09 -1.53 16.54
N ARG A 271 -34.06 -2.04 15.86
CA ARG A 271 -34.15 -2.59 14.49
C ARG A 271 -33.86 -4.10 14.38
N GLY A 272 -33.52 -4.76 15.49
CA GLY A 272 -33.44 -6.23 15.59
C GLY A 272 -34.69 -6.75 16.28
#